data_AF-A0A973A8F1-F1
#
_entry.id   AF-A0A973A8F1-F1
#
_cell.length_a   1.000
_cell.length_b   1.000
_cell.length_c   1.000
_cell.angle_alpha   90.00
_cell.angle_beta   90.00
_cell.angle_gamma   90.00
#
_symmetry.space_group_name_H-M   'P 1'
#
loop_
_entity.id
_entity.type
_entity.pdbx_description
1 polymer ?
#
loop_
_entity_poly.entity_id
_entity_poly.type
_entity_poly.pdbx_seq_one_letter_code
_entity_poly.pdbx_strand_id
1 'polypeptide(L)' 'MSLNMSVAQRQAFLADLHVGVVSIPRQTKGPLTVPIWYDYTPEGEVWMITDRDSIKGKLLARAERFSLCAQT' A
#
# COMPACT_ATOMS: atom_id res chain seq x y z
N MET A 1 20.46 -9.17 17.03
CA MET A 1 19.54 -8.05 16.74
C MET A 1 18.26 -8.66 16.17
N SER A 2 17.11 -8.26 16.68
CA SER A 2 15.82 -8.65 16.10
C SER A 2 15.55 -7.78 14.87
N LEU A 3 15.09 -8.38 13.78
CA LEU A 3 14.60 -7.66 12.60
C LEU A 3 13.13 -7.23 12.77
N ASN A 4 12.51 -7.58 13.89
CA ASN A 4 11.10 -7.26 14.15
C ASN A 4 10.98 -5.85 14.72
N MET A 5 10.15 -5.04 14.07
CA MET A 5 9.72 -3.76 14.60
C MET A 5 8.65 -3.97 15.69
N SER A 6 8.73 -3.19 16.78
CA SER A 6 7.62 -3.01 17.72
C SER A 6 6.43 -2.33 17.03
N VAL A 7 5.25 -2.33 17.67
CA VAL A 7 4.07 -1.63 17.12
C VAL A 7 4.37 -0.15 16.91
N ALA A 8 4.92 0.53 17.92
CA ALA A 8 5.29 1.95 17.82
C ALA A 8 6.31 2.22 16.71
N GLN A 9 7.29 1.33 16.51
CA GLN A 9 8.26 1.45 15.41
C GLN A 9 7.59 1.30 14.04
N ARG A 10 6.65 0.35 13.88
CA ARG A 10 5.91 0.17 12.63
C ARG A 10 5.04 1.37 12.29
N GLN A 11 4.37 1.95 13.29
CA GLN A 11 3.54 3.12 13.11
C GLN A 11 4.37 4.35 12.72
N ALA A 12 5.51 4.57 13.40
CA ALA A 12 6.42 5.65 13.07
C ALA A 12 6.96 5.51 11.64
N PHE A 13 7.38 4.31 11.24
CA PHE A 13 7.80 4.04 9.87
C PHE A 13 6.69 4.33 8.87
N LEU A 14 5.48 3.80 9.06
CA LEU A 14 4.39 4.08 8.12
C LEU A 14 4.04 5.57 8.02
N ALA A 15 4.20 6.34 9.09
CA ALA A 15 3.93 7.79 9.11
C ALA A 15 5.05 8.63 8.47
N ASP A 16 6.26 8.09 8.31
CA ASP A 16 7.37 8.77 7.66
C ASP A 16 7.26 8.72 6.12
N LEU A 17 8.04 9.56 5.44
CA LEU A 17 8.06 9.64 3.99
C LEU A 17 8.74 8.40 3.37
N HIS A 18 7.93 7.49 2.82
CA HIS A 18 8.41 6.30 2.13
C HIS A 18 7.72 6.09 0.78
N VAL A 19 8.34 5.27 -0.07
CA VAL A 19 7.75 4.86 -1.34
C VAL A 19 6.71 3.77 -1.08
N GLY A 20 5.44 4.09 -1.34
CA GLY A 20 4.35 3.11 -1.35
C GLY A 20 4.27 2.35 -2.67
N VAL A 21 4.10 1.04 -2.60
CA VAL A 21 3.90 0.14 -3.74
C VAL A 21 2.68 -0.73 -3.50
N VAL A 22 1.65 -0.58 -4.33
CA VAL A 22 0.44 -1.42 -4.26
C VAL A 22 0.54 -2.57 -5.26
N SER A 23 0.19 -3.77 -4.81
CA SER A 23 0.10 -4.98 -5.63
C SER A 23 -1.35 -5.46 -5.69
N ILE A 24 -1.93 -5.45 -6.90
CA ILE A 24 -3.36 -5.70 -7.13
C ILE A 24 -3.51 -6.95 -8.01
N PRO A 25 -4.33 -7.94 -7.64
CA PRO A 25 -4.52 -9.14 -8.45
C PRO A 25 -5.15 -8.85 -9.82
N ARG A 26 -4.81 -9.67 -10.81
CA ARG A 26 -5.42 -9.68 -12.14
C ARG A 26 -5.80 -11.11 -12.50
N GLN A 27 -6.88 -11.29 -13.25
CA GLN A 27 -7.43 -12.62 -13.54
C GLN A 27 -6.54 -13.46 -14.47
N THR A 28 -5.94 -12.83 -15.49
CA THR A 28 -5.24 -13.54 -16.58
C THR A 28 -3.76 -13.16 -16.70
N LYS A 29 -3.25 -12.33 -15.80
CA LYS A 29 -1.87 -11.82 -15.79
C LYS A 29 -1.34 -11.85 -14.35
N GLY A 30 -0.02 -11.76 -14.18
CA GLY A 30 0.57 -11.50 -12.86
C GLY A 30 0.00 -10.21 -12.22
N PRO A 31 0.16 -9.97 -10.91
CA PRO A 31 -0.39 -8.79 -10.27
C PRO A 31 0.09 -7.48 -10.92
N LEU A 32 -0.71 -6.43 -10.83
CA LEU A 32 -0.25 -5.07 -11.12
C LEU A 32 0.44 -4.54 -9.88
N THR A 33 1.77 -4.41 -9.92
CA THR A 33 2.59 -3.88 -8.84
C THR A 33 3.15 -2.53 -9.26
N VAL A 34 2.68 -1.44 -8.63
CA VAL A 34 2.98 -0.07 -9.06
C VAL A 34 3.11 0.89 -7.87
N PRO A 35 3.87 1.99 -8.02
CA PRO A 35 3.92 3.04 -7.01
C PRO A 35 2.54 3.66 -6.74
N ILE A 36 2.31 4.05 -5.50
CA ILE A 36 1.11 4.76 -5.05
C ILE A 36 1.46 5.73 -3.91
N TRP A 37 0.82 6.90 -3.93
CA TRP A 37 0.82 7.78 -2.78
C TRP A 37 -0.09 7.18 -1.70
N TYR A 38 0.46 7.05 -0.51
CA TYR A 38 -0.28 6.67 0.68
C TYR A 38 0.01 7.69 1.76
N ASP A 39 -0.88 7.73 2.74
CA ASP A 39 -0.67 8.48 3.96
C ASP A 39 -1.28 7.70 5.14
N TYR A 40 -0.74 7.97 6.32
CA TYR A 40 -0.99 7.21 7.51
C TYR A 40 -0.76 8.06 8.76
N THR A 41 -1.72 8.04 9.68
CA THR A 41 -1.56 8.57 11.04
C THR A 41 -1.51 7.39 12.02
N PRO A 42 -0.63 7.41 13.04
CA PRO A 42 -0.58 6.34 14.06
C PRO A 42 -1.95 5.99 14.64
N GLU A 43 -2.19 4.69 14.83
CA GLU A 43 -3.49 4.09 15.21
C GLU A 43 -4.64 4.28 14.20
N GLY A 44 -4.40 4.98 13.09
CA GLY A 44 -5.36 5.16 11.99
C GLY A 44 -5.30 4.05 10.95
N GLU A 45 -6.05 4.25 9.86
CA GLU A 45 -5.99 3.41 8.67
C GLU A 45 -5.01 3.99 7.66
N VAL A 46 -4.37 3.10 6.88
CA VAL A 46 -3.61 3.51 5.71
C VAL A 46 -4.59 3.87 4.60
N TRP A 47 -4.50 5.08 4.08
CA TRP A 47 -5.28 5.50 2.92
C TRP A 47 -4.37 5.76 1.73
N MET A 48 -4.91 5.53 0.53
CA MET A 48 -4.20 5.70 -0.73
C MET A 48 -5.07 6.54 -1.66
N ILE A 49 -4.42 7.33 -2.52
CA ILE A 49 -5.12 8.11 -3.54
C ILE A 49 -4.76 7.63 -4.95
N THR A 50 -5.79 7.41 -5.77
CA THR A 50 -5.61 7.10 -7.19
C THR A 50 -6.81 7.55 -8.00
N ASP A 51 -6.60 7.86 -9.27
CA ASP A 51 -7.68 8.14 -10.21
C ASP A 51 -8.52 6.88 -10.42
N ARG A 52 -9.84 7.03 -10.29
CA ARG A 52 -10.84 5.97 -10.46
C ARG A 52 -10.79 5.35 -11.86
N ASP A 53 -10.46 6.14 -12.89
CA ASP A 53 -10.44 5.67 -14.27
C ASP A 53 -9.10 5.08 -14.72
N SER A 54 -8.07 5.19 -13.89
CA SER A 54 -6.79 4.52 -14.10
C SER A 54 -6.94 2.99 -14.07
N ILE A 55 -5.96 2.29 -14.66
CA ILE A 55 -5.92 0.82 -14.63
C ILE A 55 -5.94 0.30 -13.18
N LYS A 56 -5.19 0.93 -12.26
CA LYS A 56 -5.16 0.52 -10.84
C LYS A 56 -6.46 0.85 -10.12
N GLY A 57 -7.10 2.00 -10.39
CA GLY A 57 -8.39 2.36 -9.81
C GLY A 57 -9.49 1.34 -10.16
N LYS A 58 -9.57 0.96 -11.44
CA LYS A 58 -10.52 -0.06 -11.94
C LYS A 58 -10.26 -1.45 -11.35
N LEU A 59 -8.99 -1.82 -11.14
CA LEU A 59 -8.65 -3.10 -10.52
C LEU A 59 -8.93 -3.11 -9.01
N LEU A 60 -8.57 -2.04 -8.29
CA LEU A 60 -8.86 -1.90 -6.85
C LEU A 60 -10.35 -1.96 -6.55
N ALA A 61 -11.19 -1.32 -7.37
CA ALA A 61 -12.65 -1.35 -7.21
C ALA A 61 -13.26 -2.75 -7.32
N ARG A 62 -12.53 -3.74 -7.83
CA ARG A 62 -12.98 -5.13 -8.02
C ARG A 62 -12.16 -6.13 -7.21
N ALA A 63 -11.12 -5.67 -6.53
CA ALA A 63 -10.21 -6.54 -5.79
C ALA A 63 -10.78 -6.79 -4.39
N GLU A 64 -10.94 -8.06 -4.01
CA GLU A 64 -11.29 -8.43 -2.64
C GLU A 64 -10.08 -8.26 -1.69
N ARG A 65 -8.87 -8.47 -2.21
CA ARG A 65 -7.62 -8.36 -1.46
C ARG A 65 -6.53 -7.76 -2.34
N PHE A 66 -5.68 -6.95 -1.73
CA PHE A 66 -4.46 -6.38 -2.31
C PHE A 66 -3.43 -6.19 -1.19
N SER A 67 -2.19 -5.91 -1.56
CA SER A 67 -1.12 -5.61 -0.60
C SER A 67 -0.54 -4.23 -0.86
N LEU A 68 -0.15 -3.55 0.21
CA LEU A 68 0.69 -2.36 0.19
C LEU A 68 2.05 -2.70 0.80
N CYS A 69 3.11 -2.25 0.16
CA CYS A 69 4.47 -2.28 0.68
C CYS A 69 4.99 -0.84 0.77
N ALA A 70 5.55 -0.45 1.92
CA ALA A 70 6.28 0.80 2.07
C ALA A 70 7.79 0.47 2.12
N GLN A 71 8.59 1.22 1.34
CA GLN A 71 10.03 1.03 1.25
C GLN A 71 10.77 2.37 1.39
N THR A 72 11.89 2.33 2.12
CA THR A 72 12.94 3.37 2.17
C THR A 72 13.91 3.23 1.01
#